data_AF-V4RM88-F1
#
_entry.id   AF-V4RM88-F1
#
_cell.length_a   1.000
_cell.length_b   1.000
_cell.length_c   1.000
_cell.angle_alpha   90.00
_cell.angle_beta   90.00
_cell.angle_gamma   90.00
#
_symmetry.space_group_name_H-M   'P 1'
#
loop_
_entity.id
_entity.type
_entity.pdbx_description
1 polymer ?
#
loop_
_entity_poly.entity_id
_entity_poly.type
_entity_poly.pdbx_seq_one_letter_code
_entity_poly.pdbx_strand_id
1 'polypeptide(L)' 'MHVRATPERFVAPQYPFPWIDFPPSVNRVLGVRWLAAVLYPDLFPQPLEEVTREFYELFYMKELTEEELARLLNP' A
#
# COMPACT_ATOMS: atom_id res chain seq x y z
N MET A 1 28.95 -9.40 16.33
CA MET A 1 27.68 -9.84 15.69
C MET A 1 27.42 -8.91 14.52
N HIS A 2 27.80 -9.33 13.31
CA HIS A 2 27.60 -8.54 12.10
C HIS A 2 26.25 -8.94 11.50
N VAL A 3 25.23 -8.10 11.67
CA VAL A 3 24.00 -8.22 10.89
C VAL A 3 24.17 -7.30 9.68
N ARG A 4 24.54 -7.88 8.54
CA ARG A 4 24.33 -7.21 7.24
C ARG A 4 22.96 -7.65 6.74
N ALA A 5 22.01 -6.73 6.76
CA ALA A 5 20.89 -6.74 5.85
C ALA A 5 20.91 -5.35 5.19
N THR A 6 21.16 -5.28 3.90
CA THR A 6 20.74 -4.13 3.09
C THR A 6 19.32 -4.45 2.64
N PRO A 7 18.27 -3.87 3.23
CA PRO A 7 16.91 -4.15 2.81
C PRO A 7 16.55 -3.22 1.66
N GLU A 8 15.75 -3.73 0.73
CA GLU A 8 15.00 -2.95 -0.23
C GLU A 8 14.27 -1.82 0.49
N ARG A 9 14.39 -0.58 -0.02
CA ARG A 9 13.75 0.58 0.59
C ARG A 9 12.32 0.64 0.10
N PHE A 10 11.37 0.30 0.97
CA PHE A 10 9.95 0.47 0.69
C PHE A 10 9.45 1.83 1.19
N VAL A 11 8.74 2.55 0.33
CA VAL A 11 8.06 3.79 0.68
C VAL A 11 6.56 3.53 0.60
N ALA A 12 5.88 3.61 1.74
CA ALA A 12 4.44 3.43 1.77
C ALA A 12 3.73 4.62 1.10
N PRO A 13 2.62 4.39 0.38
CA PRO A 13 1.88 5.48 -0.25
C PRO A 13 1.34 6.48 0.78
N GLN A 14 1.31 7.75 0.36
CA GLN A 14 1.03 8.89 1.25
C GLN A 14 -0.27 9.62 0.93
N TYR A 15 -0.88 9.35 -0.23
CA TYR A 15 -2.01 10.14 -0.74
C TYR A 15 -3.31 9.35 -0.73
N PRO A 16 -4.47 9.96 -0.40
CA PRO A 16 -4.61 11.32 0.13
C PRO A 16 -4.15 11.43 1.60
N PHE A 17 -4.01 10.29 2.28
CA PHE A 17 -3.46 10.19 3.63
C PHE A 17 -2.48 9.01 3.73
N PRO A 18 -1.49 9.07 4.65
CA PRO A 18 -0.52 8.01 4.84
C PRO A 18 -1.15 6.64 5.09
N TRP A 19 -0.63 5.60 4.43
CA TRP A 19 -1.18 4.25 4.56
C TRP A 19 -0.79 3.57 5.88
N ILE A 20 0.37 3.89 6.45
CA ILE A 20 0.89 3.25 7.66
C ILE A 20 0.99 4.23 8.83
N ASP A 21 1.38 5.47 8.56
CA ASP A 21 1.90 6.40 9.55
C ASP A 21 0.80 7.19 10.30
N PHE A 22 1.08 8.44 10.67
CA PHE A 22 0.20 9.36 11.40
C PHE A 22 -0.55 10.31 10.44
N PRO A 23 -1.84 10.63 10.70
CA PRO A 23 -2.65 10.15 11.82
C PRO A 23 -3.12 8.70 11.64
N PRO A 24 -3.32 7.94 12.74
CA PRO A 24 -4.04 6.67 12.70
C PRO A 24 -5.39 6.84 11.99
N SER A 25 -5.64 6.03 10.97
CA SER A 25 -6.86 6.10 10.18
C SER A 25 -7.23 4.74 9.59
N VAL A 26 -8.37 4.70 8.90
CA VAL A 26 -8.81 3.53 8.14
C VAL A 26 -7.81 3.08 7.07
N ASN A 27 -6.92 3.98 6.63
CA ASN A 27 -5.87 3.66 5.66
C ASN A 27 -4.92 2.58 6.14
N ARG A 28 -4.83 2.32 7.45
CA ARG A 28 -4.05 1.19 7.98
C ARG A 28 -4.60 -0.17 7.56
N VAL A 29 -5.88 -0.28 7.21
CA VAL A 29 -6.44 -1.51 6.62
C VAL A 29 -5.76 -1.80 5.28
N LEU A 30 -5.64 -0.77 4.43
CA LEU A 30 -4.91 -0.85 3.17
C LEU A 30 -3.39 -1.00 3.39
N GLY A 31 -2.83 -0.28 4.37
CA GLY A 31 -1.41 -0.36 4.74
C GLY A 31 -0.95 -1.75 5.18
N VAL A 32 -1.79 -2.50 5.92
CA VAL A 32 -1.47 -3.89 6.31
C VAL A 32 -1.49 -4.81 5.08
N ARG A 33 -2.42 -4.62 4.15
CA ARG A 33 -2.45 -5.38 2.88
C ARG A 33 -1.21 -5.08 2.03
N TRP A 34 -0.81 -3.82 1.93
CA TRP A 34 0.42 -3.39 1.27
C TRP A 34 1.67 -4.02 1.91
N LEU A 35 1.78 -3.95 3.25
CA LEU A 35 2.89 -4.57 3.99
C LEU A 35 2.98 -6.08 3.73
N ALA A 36 1.83 -6.76 3.73
CA ALA A 36 1.76 -8.20 3.51
C ALA A 36 2.22 -8.57 2.09
N ALA A 37 1.75 -7.82 1.07
CA ALA A 37 2.15 -8.04 -0.33
C ALA A 37 3.65 -7.80 -0.54
N VAL A 38 4.22 -6.77 0.09
CA VAL A 38 5.64 -6.43 -0.04
C VAL A 38 6.55 -7.40 0.70
N LEU A 39 6.20 -7.77 1.94
CA LEU A 39 7.07 -8.58 2.80
C LEU A 39 6.90 -10.09 2.58
N TYR A 40 5.73 -10.53 2.13
CA TYR A 40 5.37 -11.94 2.01
C TYR A 40 4.56 -12.22 0.73
N PRO A 41 5.09 -11.89 -0.47
CA PRO A 41 4.35 -12.01 -1.73
C PRO A 41 3.82 -13.43 -2.01
N ASP A 42 4.55 -14.47 -1.61
CA ASP A 42 4.13 -15.86 -1.79
C ASP A 42 2.91 -16.26 -0.93
N LEU A 43 2.72 -15.57 0.21
CA LEU A 43 1.60 -15.83 1.13
C LEU A 43 0.40 -14.93 0.84
N PHE A 44 0.61 -13.81 0.15
CA PHE A 44 -0.41 -12.80 -0.17
C PHE A 44 -0.41 -12.50 -1.67
N PRO A 45 -0.91 -13.42 -2.51
CA PRO A 45 -0.88 -13.29 -3.97
C PRO A 45 -1.98 -12.36 -4.54
N GLN A 46 -2.76 -11.70 -3.68
CA GLN A 46 -3.82 -10.81 -4.13
C GLN A 46 -3.21 -9.59 -4.83
N PRO A 47 -3.67 -9.23 -6.04
CA PRO A 47 -3.18 -8.04 -6.74
C PRO A 47 -3.41 -6.78 -5.93
N LEU A 48 -2.35 -6.02 -5.66
CA LEU A 48 -2.43 -4.81 -4.85
C LEU A 48 -3.23 -3.71 -5.58
N GLU A 49 -3.25 -3.75 -6.92
CA GLU A 49 -4.07 -2.91 -7.77
C GLU A 49 -5.55 -3.03 -7.42
N GLU A 50 -6.07 -4.26 -7.35
CA GLU A 50 -7.48 -4.55 -7.07
C GLU A 50 -7.86 -4.10 -5.66
N VAL A 51 -7.03 -4.44 -4.67
CA VAL A 51 -7.24 -4.05 -3.27
C VAL A 51 -7.27 -2.53 -3.11
N THR A 52 -6.39 -1.82 -3.83
CA THR A 52 -6.32 -0.36 -3.79
C THR A 52 -7.55 0.26 -4.44
N ARG A 53 -8.00 -0.25 -5.59
CA ARG A 53 -9.23 0.23 -6.25
C ARG A 53 -10.45 0.05 -5.36
N GLU A 54 -10.64 -1.14 -4.80
CA GLU A 54 -11.76 -1.45 -3.90
C GLU A 54 -11.78 -0.51 -2.68
N PHE A 55 -10.61 -0.26 -2.08
CA PHE A 55 -10.51 0.66 -0.95
C PHE A 55 -10.87 2.10 -1.32
N TYR A 56 -10.37 2.62 -2.45
CA TYR A 56 -10.63 4.01 -2.85
C TYR A 56 -12.08 4.22 -3.27
N GLU A 57 -12.69 3.23 -3.91
CA GLU A 57 -14.11 3.26 -4.23
C GLU A 57 -14.94 3.27 -2.94
N LEU A 58 -14.67 2.36 -2.00
CA LEU A 58 -15.47 2.23 -0.78
C LEU A 58 -15.32 3.40 0.20
N PHE A 59 -14.09 3.86 0.45
CA PHE A 59 -13.82 4.86 1.49
C PHE A 59 -13.76 6.29 0.98
N TYR A 60 -13.44 6.49 -0.30
CA TYR A 60 -13.31 7.82 -0.90
C TYR A 60 -14.28 8.08 -2.04
N MET A 61 -15.16 7.13 -2.38
CA MET A 61 -16.09 7.24 -3.51
C MET A 61 -15.37 7.60 -4.81
N LYS A 62 -14.14 7.08 -4.98
CA LYS A 62 -13.23 7.45 -6.07
C LYS A 62 -12.84 6.23 -6.87
N GLU A 63 -13.33 6.18 -8.11
CA GLU A 63 -12.77 5.30 -9.14
C GLU A 63 -11.43 5.88 -9.60
N LEU A 64 -10.35 5.13 -9.39
CA LEU A 64 -9.00 5.53 -9.80
C LEU A 64 -8.81 5.31 -11.31
N THR A 65 -8.16 6.23 -12.00
CA THR A 65 -7.62 5.91 -13.34
C THR A 65 -6.40 5.00 -13.22
N GLU A 66 -5.97 4.39 -14.32
CA GLU A 66 -4.72 3.61 -14.35
C GLU A 66 -3.51 4.47 -13.96
N GLU A 67 -3.46 5.73 -14.40
CA GLU A 67 -2.37 6.65 -14.07
C GLU A 67 -2.37 7.04 -12.59
N GLU A 68 -3.55 7.26 -12.00
CA GLU A 68 -3.67 7.56 -10.56
C GLU A 68 -3.23 6.36 -9.72
N LEU A 69 -3.68 5.15 -10.09
CA LEU A 69 -3.29 3.93 -9.40
C LEU A 69 -1.77 3.69 -9.51
N ALA A 70 -1.20 3.82 -10.70
CA ALA A 70 0.23 3.63 -10.91
C ALA A 70 1.08 4.60 -10.07
N ARG A 71 0.64 5.86 -9.93
CA ARG A 71 1.30 6.85 -9.07
C ARG A 71 1.19 6.52 -7.59
N LEU A 72 0.06 5.96 -7.15
CA LEU A 72 -0.12 5.55 -5.75
C LEU A 72 0.80 4.38 -5.39
N LEU A 73 0.91 3.39 -6.27
CA LEU A 73 1.67 2.17 -6.00
C LEU A 73 3.17 2.30 -6.27
N ASN A 74 3.60 3.35 -6.98
CA ASN A 74 5.00 3.68 -7.24
C ASN A 74 5.32 5.12 -6.78
N PRO A 75 5.29 5.39 -5.45
CA PRO A 75 5.48 6.72 -4.87
C PRO A 75 6.93 7.24 -4.92
#